data_AF-A0A850MNL7-F1
#
_entry.id   AF-A0A850MNL7-F1
#
_cell.length_a   1.000
_cell.length_b   1.000
_cell.length_c   1.000
_cell.angle_alpha   90.00
_cell.angle_beta   90.00
_cell.angle_gamma   90.00
#
_symmetry.space_group_name_H-M   'P 1'
#
loop_
_entity.id
_entity.type
_entity.pdbx_description
1 polymer ?
#
loop_
_entity_poly.entity_id
_entity_poly.type
_entity_poly.pdbx_seq_one_letter_code
_entity_poly.pdbx_strand_id
1 'polypeptide(L)'
;MAVVIPNFDWYSNISNKVGGPPRCPFATVSRCPRYYQSLSLLKATGATSIAPEVDESLLQKWKRSPLWPLIAEQETSVLGTNEDPAQIISNFCPEVSYDRYEVFATFLSRYADEIDRNVAHKSLNKRGTSRNDWRWQWASIRPQHYSECPFYSLLQRTDEITTALKNIDELFEIKPGMFGVSVNVKNLITKFCLWWLKKQKMNA
;
A
#
# COMPACT_ATOMS: atom_id res chain seq x y z
N MET A 1 -23.49 -4.55 15.36
CA MET A 1 -22.43 -3.75 14.69
C MET A 1 -22.81 -3.56 13.23
N ALA A 2 -22.64 -2.36 12.68
CA ALA A 2 -22.90 -2.09 11.27
C ALA A 2 -21.89 -2.85 10.39
N VAL A 3 -22.37 -3.40 9.27
CA VAL A 3 -21.50 -4.09 8.31
C VAL A 3 -20.73 -3.03 7.53
N VAL A 4 -19.40 -3.09 7.59
CA VAL A 4 -18.53 -2.22 6.79
C VAL A 4 -18.40 -2.81 5.39
N ILE A 5 -18.63 -2.00 4.37
CA ILE A 5 -18.36 -2.35 2.97
C ILE A 5 -17.12 -1.56 2.55
N PRO A 6 -15.92 -2.17 2.55
CA PRO A 6 -14.68 -1.47 2.24
C PRO A 6 -14.48 -1.35 0.73
N ASN A 7 -15.42 -0.65 0.08
CA ASN A 7 -15.32 -0.28 -1.32
C ASN A 7 -14.51 1.01 -1.47
N PHE A 8 -14.41 1.52 -2.71
CA PHE A 8 -13.74 2.78 -2.98
C PHE A 8 -14.34 3.97 -2.23
N ASP A 9 -15.67 4.06 -2.14
CA ASP A 9 -16.32 5.17 -1.41
C ASP A 9 -15.94 5.17 0.07
N TRP A 10 -15.92 4.01 0.71
CA TRP A 10 -15.47 3.85 2.09
C TRP A 10 -14.03 4.33 2.25
N TYR A 11 -13.16 3.91 1.32
CA TYR A 11 -11.74 4.23 1.34
C TYR A 11 -11.48 5.72 1.13
N SER A 12 -12.06 6.32 0.08
CA SER A 12 -11.92 7.73 -0.24
C SER A 12 -12.50 8.64 0.84
N ASN A 13 -13.58 8.23 1.49
CA ASN A 13 -14.14 8.97 2.63
C ASN A 13 -13.18 9.02 3.82
N ILE A 14 -12.40 7.96 4.06
CA ILE A 14 -11.35 7.98 5.08
C ILE A 14 -10.21 8.90 4.63
N SER A 15 -9.76 8.81 3.38
CA SER A 15 -8.71 9.69 2.86
C SER A 15 -9.08 11.16 2.99
N ASN A 16 -10.34 11.52 2.66
CA ASN A 16 -10.87 12.88 2.81
C ASN A 16 -10.83 13.36 4.26
N LYS A 17 -11.18 12.51 5.23
CA LYS A 17 -11.12 12.84 6.66
C LYS A 17 -9.69 13.04 7.17
N VAL A 18 -8.75 12.26 6.64
CA VAL A 18 -7.33 12.32 7.02
C VAL A 18 -6.58 13.42 6.23
N GLY A 19 -7.21 14.02 5.21
CA GLY A 19 -6.58 15.03 4.34
C GLY A 19 -5.53 14.43 3.40
N GLY A 20 -5.67 13.15 3.05
CA GLY A 20 -4.74 12.42 2.18
C GLY A 20 -5.30 12.13 0.78
N PRO A 21 -4.46 11.63 -0.14
CA PRO A 21 -4.91 11.20 -1.46
C PRO A 21 -5.88 10.01 -1.39
N PRO A 22 -6.80 9.86 -2.35
CA PRO A 22 -7.80 8.78 -2.35
C PRO A 22 -7.21 7.37 -2.57
N ARG A 23 -5.92 7.29 -2.92
CA ARG A 23 -5.15 6.05 -3.11
C ARG A 23 -3.80 6.21 -2.43
N CYS A 24 -3.22 5.10 -1.99
CA CYS A 24 -1.91 5.11 -1.34
C CYS A 24 -0.83 5.64 -2.31
N PRO A 25 -0.07 6.68 -1.93
CA PRO A 25 0.97 7.25 -2.79
C PRO A 25 2.17 6.30 -2.99
N PHE A 26 2.28 5.26 -2.16
CA PHE A 26 3.35 4.26 -2.21
C PHE A 26 2.93 2.95 -2.88
N ALA A 27 1.73 2.88 -3.48
CA ALA A 27 1.15 1.68 -4.10
C ALA A 27 1.85 1.27 -5.42
N THR A 28 3.14 0.97 -5.34
CA THR A 28 3.94 0.53 -6.49
C THR A 28 4.99 -0.48 -6.03
N VAL A 29 5.34 -1.42 -6.92
CA VAL A 29 6.33 -2.48 -6.64
C VAL A 29 7.71 -1.96 -6.27
N SER A 30 8.06 -0.76 -6.75
CA SER A 30 9.36 -0.14 -6.53
C SER A 30 9.43 0.70 -5.25
N ARG A 31 8.30 1.11 -4.68
CA ARG A 31 8.25 1.99 -3.49
C ARG A 31 7.77 1.30 -2.21
N CYS A 32 7.04 0.19 -2.29
CA CYS A 32 6.54 -0.50 -1.11
C CYS A 32 6.82 -2.00 -1.13
N PRO A 33 7.48 -2.57 -0.08
CA PRO A 33 7.77 -4.00 -0.02
C PRO A 33 6.48 -4.81 0.13
N ARG A 34 5.49 -4.33 0.91
CA ARG A 34 4.21 -5.03 1.08
C ARG A 34 3.42 -5.10 -0.24
N TYR A 35 3.42 -4.02 -1.02
CA TYR A 35 2.78 -4.00 -2.34
C TYR A 35 3.44 -5.06 -3.25
N TYR A 36 4.77 -5.07 -3.29
CA TYR A 36 5.53 -6.07 -4.05
C TYR A 36 5.24 -7.51 -3.58
N GLN A 37 5.32 -7.80 -2.28
CA GLN A 37 5.04 -9.14 -1.74
C GLN A 37 3.62 -9.61 -2.07
N SER A 38 2.64 -8.71 -1.92
CA SER A 38 1.24 -9.01 -2.26
C SER A 38 1.10 -9.35 -3.75
N LEU A 39 1.70 -8.54 -4.63
CA LEU A 39 1.65 -8.75 -6.07
C LEU A 39 2.36 -10.04 -6.50
N SER A 40 3.52 -10.36 -5.93
CA SER A 40 4.26 -11.60 -6.23
C SER A 40 3.50 -12.85 -5.79
N LEU A 41 2.75 -12.77 -4.67
CA LEU A 41 1.93 -13.87 -4.17
C LEU A 41 0.58 -14.03 -4.89
N LEU A 42 0.16 -13.08 -5.73
CA LEU A 42 -1.07 -13.24 -6.52
C LEU A 42 -1.02 -14.44 -7.47
N LYS A 43 0.16 -14.89 -7.91
CA LYS A 43 0.27 -16.12 -8.70
C LYS A 43 -0.28 -17.34 -7.96
N ALA A 44 -0.11 -17.38 -6.63
CA ALA A 44 -0.65 -18.44 -5.80
C ALA A 44 -2.19 -18.37 -5.73
N THR A 45 -2.82 -17.24 -6.04
CA THR A 45 -4.28 -17.09 -6.09
C THR A 45 -4.86 -17.31 -7.50
N GLY A 46 -4.06 -17.84 -8.43
CA GLY A 46 -4.46 -18.09 -9.82
C GLY A 46 -4.42 -16.85 -10.73
N ALA A 47 -3.73 -15.79 -10.34
CA ALA A 47 -3.48 -14.63 -11.19
C ALA A 47 -2.17 -14.76 -12.00
N THR A 48 -1.97 -13.84 -12.94
CA THR A 48 -0.76 -13.79 -13.77
C THR A 48 0.46 -13.42 -12.93
N SER A 49 1.55 -14.14 -13.12
CA SER A 49 2.84 -13.88 -12.47
C SER A 49 3.55 -12.66 -13.06
N ILE A 50 4.36 -12.01 -12.23
CA ILE A 50 5.40 -11.08 -12.67
C ILE A 50 6.47 -11.88 -13.46
N ALA A 51 7.10 -11.27 -14.46
CA ALA A 51 8.21 -11.88 -15.17
C ALA A 51 9.32 -12.30 -14.17
N PRO A 52 9.85 -13.54 -14.23
CA PRO A 52 10.77 -14.07 -13.22
C PRO A 52 12.00 -13.20 -12.97
N GLU A 53 12.61 -12.68 -14.03
CA GLU A 53 13.79 -11.80 -13.94
C GLU A 53 13.50 -10.50 -13.15
N VAL A 54 12.32 -9.93 -13.38
CA VAL A 54 11.87 -8.72 -12.68
C VAL A 54 11.56 -9.03 -11.22
N ASP A 55 10.87 -10.14 -10.94
CA ASP A 55 10.52 -10.59 -9.59
C ASP A 55 11.79 -10.82 -8.74
N GLU A 56 12.79 -11.51 -9.29
CA GLU A 56 14.06 -11.75 -8.60
C GLU A 56 14.83 -10.45 -8.30
N SER A 57 14.88 -9.53 -9.26
CA SER A 57 15.53 -8.23 -9.06
C SER A 57 14.89 -7.41 -7.93
N LEU A 58 13.55 -7.44 -7.86
CA LEU A 58 12.78 -6.75 -6.82
C LEU A 58 12.94 -7.44 -5.47
N LEU A 59 12.97 -8.76 -5.43
CA LEU A 59 13.22 -9.52 -4.20
C LEU A 59 14.58 -9.16 -3.60
N GLN A 60 15.64 -9.14 -4.43
CA GLN A 60 16.99 -8.79 -3.98
C GLN A 60 17.07 -7.35 -3.47
N LYS A 61 16.40 -6.41 -4.14
CA LYS A 61 16.29 -5.02 -3.69
C LYS A 61 15.66 -4.95 -2.30
N TRP A 62 14.52 -5.62 -2.11
CA TRP A 62 13.76 -5.48 -0.87
C TRP A 62 14.38 -6.24 0.30
N LYS A 63 14.98 -7.42 0.07
CA LYS A 63 15.72 -8.18 1.11
C LYS A 63 16.87 -7.39 1.73
N ARG A 64 17.48 -6.45 0.99
CA ARG A 64 18.53 -5.55 1.51
C ARG A 64 17.97 -4.38 2.32
N SER A 65 16.67 -4.11 2.22
CA SER A 65 16.04 -2.99 2.89
C SER A 65 15.68 -3.33 4.33
N PRO A 66 15.73 -2.35 5.26
CA PRO A 66 15.30 -2.56 6.65
C PRO A 66 13.77 -2.69 6.78
N LEU A 67 13.02 -2.46 5.69
CA LEU A 67 11.57 -2.59 5.64
C LEU A 67 11.12 -4.01 5.26
N TRP A 68 12.06 -4.92 5.01
CA TRP A 68 11.71 -6.31 4.76
C TRP A 68 11.25 -6.98 6.07
N PRO A 69 10.17 -7.76 6.05
CA PRO A 69 9.75 -8.52 7.22
C PRO A 69 10.87 -9.42 7.74
N LEU A 70 11.04 -9.46 9.06
CA LEU A 70 12.02 -10.31 9.73
C LEU A 70 11.43 -11.65 10.18
N ILE A 71 10.11 -11.67 10.42
CA ILE A 71 9.37 -12.82 10.94
C ILE A 71 8.14 -13.10 10.08
N ALA A 72 7.71 -14.37 10.06
CA ALA A 72 6.62 -14.83 9.21
C ALA A 72 5.27 -14.17 9.53
N GLU A 73 5.05 -13.74 10.78
CA GLU A 73 3.83 -13.06 11.22
C GLU A 73 3.65 -11.67 10.59
N GLN A 74 4.75 -11.05 10.16
CA GLN A 74 4.75 -9.77 9.45
C GLN A 74 4.70 -9.94 7.94
N GLU A 75 5.09 -11.13 7.45
CA GLU A 75 5.09 -11.44 6.03
C GLU A 75 3.68 -11.49 5.46
N THR A 76 3.59 -11.11 4.19
CA THR A 76 2.39 -11.35 3.41
C THR A 76 2.29 -12.85 3.14
N SER A 77 1.13 -13.45 3.40
CA SER A 77 0.96 -14.89 3.20
C SER A 77 -0.38 -15.22 2.56
N VAL A 78 -0.36 -16.28 1.76
CA VAL A 78 -1.54 -16.90 1.16
C VAL A 78 -1.50 -18.37 1.58
N LEU A 79 -2.58 -18.83 2.19
CA LEU A 79 -2.79 -20.21 2.57
C LEU A 79 -4.02 -20.72 1.83
N GLY A 80 -3.93 -21.92 1.29
CA GLY A 80 -5.03 -22.56 0.58
C GLY A 80 -4.74 -24.03 0.34
N THR A 81 -5.73 -24.71 -0.21
CA THR A 81 -5.61 -26.09 -0.69
C THR A 81 -5.31 -26.10 -2.19
N ASN A 82 -5.01 -27.26 -2.76
CA ASN A 82 -4.83 -27.38 -4.21
C ASN A 82 -6.11 -27.03 -5.00
N GLU A 83 -7.28 -27.20 -4.37
CA GLU A 83 -8.58 -26.91 -4.96
C GLU A 83 -8.94 -25.42 -4.82
N ASP A 84 -8.67 -24.84 -3.65
CA ASP A 84 -8.89 -23.42 -3.36
C ASP A 84 -7.59 -22.78 -2.84
N PRO A 85 -6.74 -22.26 -3.74
CA PRO A 85 -5.38 -21.86 -3.37
C PRO A 85 -5.33 -20.50 -2.64
N ALA A 86 -6.48 -19.83 -2.49
CA ALA A 86 -6.62 -18.53 -1.82
C ALA A 86 -7.67 -18.56 -0.70
N GLN A 87 -7.61 -19.58 0.17
CA GLN A 87 -8.56 -19.75 1.27
C GLN A 87 -8.39 -18.66 2.33
N ILE A 88 -7.14 -18.36 2.71
CA ILE A 88 -6.79 -17.34 3.69
C ILE A 88 -5.67 -16.48 3.13
N ILE A 89 -5.88 -15.17 3.13
CA ILE A 89 -4.91 -14.17 2.71
C ILE A 89 -4.65 -13.27 3.90
N SER A 90 -3.38 -13.11 4.28
CA SER A 90 -2.98 -12.32 5.45
C SER A 90 -1.91 -11.29 5.10
N ASN A 91 -1.97 -10.15 5.83
CA ASN A 91 -1.04 -9.03 5.70
C ASN A 91 -0.92 -8.44 4.28
N PHE A 92 -1.95 -8.63 3.45
CA PHE A 92 -1.97 -8.13 2.09
C PHE A 92 -2.04 -6.60 2.05
N CYS A 93 -1.54 -6.02 0.96
CA CYS A 93 -1.71 -4.61 0.65
C CYS A 93 -3.18 -4.33 0.28
N PRO A 94 -3.86 -3.38 0.96
CA PRO A 94 -5.26 -3.07 0.66
C PRO A 94 -5.52 -2.67 -0.79
N GLU A 95 -4.54 -2.04 -1.44
CA GLU A 95 -4.62 -1.61 -2.85
C GLU A 95 -4.65 -2.83 -3.78
N VAL A 96 -3.76 -3.80 -3.57
CA VAL A 96 -3.70 -5.04 -4.36
C VAL A 96 -4.94 -5.90 -4.13
N SER A 97 -5.42 -5.96 -2.88
CA SER A 97 -6.69 -6.62 -2.55
C SER A 97 -7.86 -6.01 -3.29
N TYR A 98 -7.92 -4.68 -3.39
CA TYR A 98 -8.98 -3.99 -4.11
C TYR A 98 -8.92 -4.25 -5.61
N ASP A 99 -7.74 -4.20 -6.22
CA ASP A 99 -7.61 -4.41 -7.66
C ASP A 99 -7.98 -5.84 -8.09
N ARG A 100 -7.87 -6.83 -7.20
CA ARG A 100 -8.24 -8.22 -7.49
C ARG A 100 -9.63 -8.62 -7.01
N TYR A 101 -10.05 -8.16 -5.84
CA TYR A 101 -11.25 -8.62 -5.13
C TYR A 101 -12.26 -7.49 -4.86
N GLU A 102 -11.99 -6.27 -5.34
CA GLU A 102 -12.84 -5.08 -5.19
C GLU A 102 -13.10 -4.68 -3.72
N VAL A 103 -12.26 -5.17 -2.79
CA VAL A 103 -12.34 -4.89 -1.35
C VAL A 103 -11.00 -4.40 -0.79
N PHE A 104 -11.04 -3.27 -0.08
CA PHE A 104 -9.88 -2.74 0.64
C PHE A 104 -9.69 -3.47 1.98
N ALA A 105 -8.95 -4.56 1.95
CA ALA A 105 -8.69 -5.38 3.12
C ALA A 105 -7.25 -5.91 3.15
N THR A 106 -6.72 -6.11 4.36
CA THR A 106 -5.41 -6.74 4.58
C THR A 106 -5.53 -8.23 4.92
N PHE A 107 -6.69 -8.65 5.41
CA PHE A 107 -7.01 -10.04 5.70
C PHE A 107 -8.32 -10.41 5.04
N LEU A 108 -8.31 -11.55 4.35
CA LEU A 108 -9.47 -12.13 3.68
C LEU A 108 -9.49 -13.62 4.00
N SER A 109 -10.63 -14.13 4.46
CA SER A 109 -10.82 -15.56 4.72
C SER A 109 -12.10 -16.04 4.05
N ARG A 110 -11.98 -17.12 3.28
CA ARG A 110 -13.11 -17.85 2.69
C ARG A 110 -13.88 -18.61 3.78
N TYR A 111 -15.04 -19.12 3.39
CA TYR A 111 -15.78 -20.08 4.21
C TYR A 111 -14.94 -21.36 4.38
N ALA A 112 -15.05 -21.99 5.55
CA ALA A 112 -14.28 -23.20 5.82
C ALA A 112 -14.72 -24.35 4.90
N ASP A 113 -16.02 -24.47 4.67
CA ASP A 113 -16.60 -25.45 3.75
C ASP A 113 -17.87 -24.92 3.04
N GLU A 114 -18.47 -25.80 2.25
CA GLU A 114 -19.71 -25.50 1.52
C GLU A 114 -20.92 -25.35 2.45
N ILE A 115 -20.92 -26.02 3.60
CA ILE A 115 -22.02 -25.97 4.57
C ILE A 115 -22.08 -24.57 5.16
N ASP A 116 -20.95 -24.05 5.64
CA ASP A 116 -20.82 -22.70 6.18
C ASP A 116 -21.21 -21.64 5.15
N ARG A 117 -20.72 -21.80 3.91
CA ARG A 117 -21.09 -20.93 2.78
C ARG A 117 -22.59 -20.93 2.55
N ASN A 118 -23.21 -22.11 2.50
CA ASN A 118 -24.64 -22.27 2.24
C ASN A 118 -25.49 -21.69 3.38
N VAL A 119 -25.08 -21.87 4.64
CA VAL A 119 -25.76 -21.27 5.80
C VAL A 119 -25.69 -19.74 5.72
N ALA A 120 -24.52 -19.19 5.43
CA ALA A 120 -24.34 -17.76 5.29
C ALA A 120 -25.17 -17.18 4.14
N HIS A 121 -25.13 -17.81 2.96
CA HIS A 121 -25.90 -17.39 1.78
C HIS A 121 -27.40 -17.44 2.02
N LYS A 122 -27.91 -18.49 2.68
CA LYS A 122 -29.34 -18.56 3.08
C LYS A 122 -29.72 -17.41 4.02
N SER A 123 -28.85 -17.06 4.97
CA SER A 123 -29.06 -15.95 5.89
C SER A 123 -29.05 -14.59 5.16
N LEU A 124 -28.10 -14.38 4.26
CA LEU A 124 -27.97 -13.14 3.46
C LEU A 124 -29.18 -12.94 2.53
N ASN A 125 -29.65 -14.03 1.90
CA ASN A 125 -30.85 -14.03 1.07
C ASN A 125 -32.10 -13.65 1.87
N LYS A 126 -32.30 -14.24 3.06
CA LYS A 126 -33.43 -13.90 3.95
C LYS A 126 -33.44 -12.43 4.37
N ARG A 127 -32.25 -11.81 4.46
CA ARG A 127 -32.10 -10.39 4.83
C ARG A 127 -32.22 -9.43 3.64
N GLY A 128 -32.39 -9.92 2.42
CA GLY A 128 -32.44 -9.09 1.21
C GLY A 128 -31.14 -8.31 0.99
N THR A 129 -29.99 -8.89 1.37
CA THR A 129 -28.69 -8.21 1.27
C THR A 129 -28.31 -8.01 -0.19
N SER A 130 -27.73 -6.86 -0.52
CA SER A 130 -27.24 -6.58 -1.88
C SER A 130 -26.23 -7.64 -2.34
N ARG A 131 -26.19 -7.90 -3.65
CA ARG A 131 -25.23 -8.81 -4.27
C ARG A 131 -23.78 -8.31 -4.21
N ASN A 132 -23.58 -7.01 -4.03
CA ASN A 132 -22.24 -6.41 -3.93
C ASN A 132 -21.62 -6.54 -2.54
N ASP A 133 -22.26 -7.30 -1.64
CA ASP A 133 -21.72 -7.54 -0.31
C ASP A 133 -20.57 -8.56 -0.39
N TRP A 134 -19.42 -8.20 0.19
CA TRP A 134 -18.25 -9.07 0.26
C TRP A 134 -18.56 -10.41 0.97
N ARG A 135 -19.58 -10.44 1.84
CA ARG A 135 -20.03 -11.65 2.56
C ARG A 135 -20.55 -12.75 1.64
N TRP A 136 -20.85 -12.46 0.38
CA TRP A 136 -21.15 -13.51 -0.58
C TRP A 136 -19.92 -14.35 -0.94
N GLN A 137 -18.73 -13.76 -0.84
CA GLN A 137 -17.48 -14.42 -1.26
C GLN A 137 -16.60 -14.80 -0.06
N TRP A 138 -16.60 -13.98 0.99
CA TRP A 138 -15.70 -14.08 2.13
C TRP A 138 -16.46 -14.28 3.44
N ALA A 139 -15.96 -15.16 4.31
CA ALA A 139 -16.50 -15.36 5.64
C ALA A 139 -16.10 -14.24 6.60
N SER A 140 -14.85 -13.76 6.47
CA SER A 140 -14.31 -12.70 7.30
C SER A 140 -13.34 -11.85 6.51
N ILE A 141 -13.36 -10.55 6.79
CA ILE A 141 -12.43 -9.58 6.23
C ILE A 141 -11.93 -8.65 7.34
N ARG A 142 -10.69 -8.17 7.20
CA ARG A 142 -10.16 -7.04 7.99
C ARG A 142 -9.95 -5.84 7.09
N PRO A 143 -10.93 -4.93 7.00
CA PRO A 143 -10.78 -3.68 6.27
C PRO A 143 -9.58 -2.89 6.78
N GLN A 144 -8.84 -2.25 5.89
CA GLN A 144 -7.74 -1.37 6.28
C GLN A 144 -7.54 -0.26 5.26
N HIS A 145 -7.44 0.98 5.75
CA HIS A 145 -7.04 2.11 4.93
C HIS A 145 -5.51 2.24 4.89
N TYR A 146 -4.91 2.77 3.82
CA TYR A 146 -3.44 2.85 3.70
C TYR A 146 -2.77 3.63 4.83
N SER A 147 -3.43 4.64 5.39
CA SER A 147 -2.87 5.45 6.48
C SER A 147 -2.69 4.65 7.78
N GLU A 148 -3.42 3.54 7.92
CA GLU A 148 -3.34 2.62 9.06
C GLU A 148 -2.30 1.51 8.83
N CYS A 149 -1.66 1.47 7.65
CA CYS A 149 -0.64 0.50 7.33
C CYS A 149 0.64 0.77 8.13
N PRO A 150 1.24 -0.22 8.81
CA PRO A 150 2.49 -0.04 9.56
C PRO A 150 3.67 0.51 8.72
N PHE A 151 3.68 0.22 7.41
CA PHE A 151 4.72 0.70 6.50
C PHE A 151 4.52 2.15 6.06
N TYR A 152 3.30 2.70 6.16
CA TYR A 152 2.99 4.01 5.59
C TYR A 152 3.81 5.12 6.23
N SER A 153 3.86 5.16 7.57
CA SER A 153 4.62 6.18 8.31
C SER A 153 6.12 6.09 8.05
N LEU A 154 6.66 4.87 7.91
CA LEU A 154 8.06 4.63 7.61
C LEU A 154 8.41 5.10 6.20
N LEU A 155 7.60 4.73 5.20
CA LEU A 155 7.80 5.14 3.81
C LEU A 155 7.66 6.66 3.65
N GLN A 156 6.70 7.27 4.32
CA GLN A 156 6.54 8.71 4.35
C GLN A 156 7.81 9.40 4.88
N ARG A 157 8.34 8.94 6.02
CA ARG A 157 9.59 9.49 6.58
C ARG A 157 10.78 9.28 5.65
N THR A 158 10.92 8.10 5.05
CA THR A 158 12.03 7.82 4.12
C THR A 158 11.98 8.72 2.90
N ASP A 159 10.79 8.97 2.35
CA ASP A 159 10.62 9.87 1.20
C ASP A 159 10.88 11.33 1.56
N GLU A 160 10.48 11.78 2.75
CA GLU A 160 10.80 13.11 3.28
C GLU A 160 12.31 13.31 3.41
N ILE A 161 13.02 12.33 3.99
CA ILE A 161 14.49 12.37 4.12
C ILE A 161 15.16 12.37 2.75
N THR A 162 14.73 11.49 1.84
CA THR A 162 15.30 11.41 0.49
C THR A 162 15.11 12.71 -0.27
N THR A 163 13.95 13.34 -0.11
CA THR A 163 13.66 14.65 -0.69
C THR A 163 14.51 15.75 -0.06
N ALA A 164 14.73 15.72 1.25
CA ALA A 164 15.61 16.66 1.94
C ALA A 164 17.07 16.53 1.49
N LEU A 165 17.58 15.30 1.34
CA LEU A 165 18.95 15.04 0.87
C LEU A 165 19.15 15.52 -0.57
N LYS A 166 18.24 15.20 -1.49
CA LYS A 166 18.29 15.74 -2.87
C LYS A 166 18.30 17.25 -2.89
N ASN A 167 17.50 17.88 -2.02
CA ASN A 167 17.47 19.33 -1.91
C ASN A 167 18.79 19.94 -1.43
N ILE A 168 19.55 19.22 -0.60
CA ILE A 168 20.88 19.61 -0.13
C ILE A 168 21.92 19.40 -1.24
N ASP A 169 21.91 18.26 -1.93
CA ASP A 169 22.83 17.99 -3.04
C ASP A 169 22.66 18.99 -4.19
N GLU A 170 21.42 19.38 -4.50
CA GLU A 170 21.13 20.45 -5.46
C GLU A 170 21.60 21.85 -5.00
N LEU A 171 21.83 22.03 -3.71
CA LEU A 171 22.29 23.28 -3.11
C LEU A 171 23.82 23.37 -3.07
N PHE A 172 24.50 22.22 -2.93
CA PHE A 172 25.96 22.14 -2.79
C PHE A 172 26.57 21.30 -3.92
N GLU A 173 27.26 21.96 -4.85
CA GLU A 173 28.07 21.28 -5.87
C GLU A 173 29.52 21.16 -5.37
N ILE A 174 29.98 19.95 -5.12
CA ILE A 174 31.39 19.66 -4.83
C ILE A 174 32.12 19.60 -6.18
N LYS A 175 32.86 20.66 -6.53
CA LYS A 175 33.74 20.68 -7.71
C LYS A 175 35.16 20.32 -7.32
N PRO A 176 35.85 19.40 -8.01
CA PRO A 176 37.26 19.12 -7.77
C PRO A 176 38.10 20.32 -8.24
N GLY A 177 38.46 21.19 -7.30
CA GLY A 177 39.26 22.40 -7.49
C GLY A 177 39.67 23.00 -6.14
N MET A 178 40.58 23.98 -6.14
CA MET A 178 41.31 24.49 -4.96
C MET A 178 40.44 24.97 -3.78
N PHE A 179 39.13 25.16 -3.98
CA PHE A 179 38.13 25.52 -2.97
C PHE A 179 36.97 24.51 -3.02
N GLY A 180 37.15 23.39 -2.32
CA GLY A 180 36.40 22.13 -2.51
C GLY A 180 34.91 22.07 -2.17
N VAL A 181 34.18 23.17 -1.99
CA VAL A 181 32.72 23.18 -1.88
C VAL A 181 32.17 24.46 -2.50
N SER A 182 31.29 24.34 -3.50
CA SER A 182 30.61 25.50 -4.11
C SER A 182 29.12 25.46 -3.83
N VAL A 183 28.55 26.59 -3.38
CA VAL A 183 27.10 26.73 -3.14
C VAL A 183 26.45 27.18 -4.44
N ASN A 184 25.38 26.52 -4.86
CA ASN A 184 24.61 26.91 -6.03
C ASN A 184 23.69 28.10 -5.69
N VAL A 185 24.26 29.31 -5.70
CA VAL A 185 23.61 30.57 -5.28
C VAL A 185 22.33 30.85 -6.06
N LYS A 186 22.25 30.48 -7.35
CA LYS A 186 21.03 30.63 -8.15
C LYS A 186 19.89 29.79 -7.58
N ASN A 187 20.17 28.54 -7.23
CA ASN A 187 19.18 27.63 -6.67
C ASN A 187 18.73 28.10 -5.27
N LEU A 188 19.66 28.64 -4.49
CA LEU A 188 19.41 29.18 -3.15
C LEU A 188 18.49 30.42 -3.18
N ILE A 189 18.76 31.38 -4.08
CA ILE A 189 17.89 32.55 -4.31
C ILE A 189 16.50 32.11 -4.78
N THR A 190 16.42 31.14 -5.69
CA THR A 190 15.14 30.64 -6.21
C THR A 190 14.29 30.00 -5.11
N LYS A 191 14.90 29.15 -4.25
CA LYS A 191 14.21 28.56 -3.09
C LYS A 191 13.78 29.62 -2.08
N PHE A 192 14.60 30.66 -1.85
CA PHE A 192 14.23 31.78 -0.99
C PHE A 192 13.05 32.58 -1.53
N CYS A 193 13.04 32.91 -2.83
CA CYS A 193 11.92 33.58 -3.48
C CYS A 193 10.62 32.77 -3.40
N LEU A 194 10.67 31.45 -3.64
CA LEU A 194 9.52 30.55 -3.51
C LEU A 194 8.99 30.48 -2.06
N TRP A 195 9.89 30.40 -1.08
CA TRP A 195 9.52 30.43 0.34
C TRP A 195 8.85 31.75 0.72
N TRP A 196 9.38 32.88 0.26
CA TRP A 196 8.82 34.21 0.51
C TRP A 196 7.41 34.38 -0.11
N LEU A 197 7.21 33.91 -1.35
CA LEU A 197 5.90 33.90 -2.01
C LEU A 197 4.88 33.01 -1.29
N LYS A 198 5.30 31.83 -0.82
CA LYS A 198 4.44 30.91 -0.08
C LYS A 198 4.01 31.50 1.27
N LYS A 199 4.90 32.24 1.93
CA LYS A 199 4.61 32.96 3.19
C LYS A 199 3.60 34.09 2.99
N GLN A 200 3.62 34.80 1.86
CA GLN A 200 2.60 35.82 1.57
C GLN A 200 1.21 35.22 1.33
N LYS A 201 1.12 34.05 0.67
CA LYS A 201 -0.15 33.35 0.46
C LYS A 201 -0.79 32.76 1.72
N MET A 202 -0.03 32.56 2.80
CA MET A 202 -0.56 32.09 4.08
C MET A 202 -1.04 33.22 5.01
N ASN A 203 -0.65 34.46 4.72
CA ASN A 203 -0.99 35.65 5.51
C ASN A 203 -2.08 36.53 4.84
N ALA A 204 -2.68 36.03 3.76
CA ALA A 204 -3.82 36.62 3.05
C ALA A 204 -5.01 35.67 3.15
#